data_AF-A0A961BJI2-F1
#
_entry.id   AF-A0A961BJI2-F1
#
_cell.length_a   1.000
_cell.length_b   1.000
_cell.length_c   1.000
_cell.angle_alpha   90.00
_cell.angle_beta   90.00
_cell.angle_gamma   90.00
#
_symmetry.space_group_name_H-M   'P 1'
#
loop_
_entity.id
_entity.type
_entity.pdbx_description
1 polymer ?
#
loop_
_entity_poly.entity_id
_entity_poly.type
_entity_poly.pdbx_seq_one_letter_code
_entity_poly.pdbx_strand_id
1 'polypeptide(L)'
;MDEKPVDGSDPFVAFYLSVEGIGSEFPAVLRKTADGAYKVDWELFVDCKDRLFGKFRTSSETGPANFRLVMQRYSYWGDDRKEFKDIDDYLCYKVEPPYPDYETFVFVPKDSAVAQKIEQFASWGMPAVDVVLKLERKTFAHGAKHLVVISLEKPIWVAP
;
A
#
# COMPACT_ATOMS: atom_id res chain seq x y z
N MET A 1 -37.72 10.24 13.39
CA MET A 1 -37.33 9.12 12.53
C MET A 1 -35.94 9.45 12.06
N ASP A 2 -34.92 8.80 12.59
CA ASP A 2 -33.58 8.94 12.05
C ASP A 2 -33.59 8.39 10.63
N GLU A 3 -33.12 9.19 9.68
CA GLU A 3 -32.94 8.75 8.30
C GLU A 3 -32.08 7.50 8.31
N LYS A 4 -32.63 6.40 7.79
CA LYS A 4 -31.84 5.20 7.55
C LYS A 4 -30.68 5.62 6.64
N PRO A 5 -29.42 5.30 6.97
CA PRO A 5 -28.31 5.56 6.09
C PRO A 5 -28.64 5.00 4.71
N VAL A 6 -28.59 5.86 3.69
CA VAL A 6 -28.73 5.42 2.31
C VAL A 6 -27.49 4.59 2.04
N ASP A 7 -27.65 3.29 1.78
CA ASP A 7 -26.57 2.43 1.32
C ASP A 7 -25.96 3.11 0.09
N GLY A 8 -24.82 3.76 0.28
CA GLY A 8 -24.01 4.27 -0.81
C GLY A 8 -23.70 3.11 -1.75
N SER A 9 -23.52 3.37 -3.03
CA SER A 9 -23.17 2.38 -4.04
C SER A 9 -21.84 1.63 -3.77
N ASP A 10 -21.15 1.95 -2.67
CA ASP A 10 -19.91 1.32 -2.25
C ASP A 10 -20.20 0.21 -1.23
N PRO A 11 -19.71 -1.02 -1.44
CA PRO A 11 -20.01 -2.18 -0.60
C PRO A 11 -19.19 -2.19 0.71
N PHE A 12 -18.69 -1.04 1.14
CA PHE A 12 -17.90 -0.90 2.35
C PHE A 12 -18.11 0.46 3.03
N VAL A 13 -17.79 0.49 4.32
CA VAL A 13 -17.75 1.71 5.15
C VAL A 13 -16.39 1.76 5.83
N ALA A 14 -15.72 2.91 5.78
CA ALA A 14 -14.43 3.13 6.43
C ALA A 14 -14.57 4.11 7.59
N PHE A 15 -13.91 3.81 8.72
CA PHE A 15 -13.81 4.67 9.89
C PHE A 15 -12.35 4.84 10.28
N TYR A 16 -11.97 6.02 10.75
CA TYR A 16 -10.69 6.19 11.44
C TYR A 16 -10.89 5.92 12.92
N LEU A 17 -10.09 5.00 13.47
CA LEU A 17 -10.12 4.62 14.87
C LEU A 17 -8.99 5.32 15.62
N SER A 18 -9.35 5.94 16.74
CA SER A 18 -8.40 6.36 17.76
C SER A 18 -8.46 5.35 18.91
N VAL A 19 -7.30 4.83 19.30
CA VAL A 19 -7.18 3.83 20.37
C VAL A 19 -6.15 4.33 21.37
N GLU A 20 -6.50 4.29 22.65
CA GLU A 20 -5.58 4.69 23.72
C GLU A 20 -4.25 3.92 23.61
N GLY A 21 -3.13 4.66 23.63
CA GLY A 21 -1.79 4.11 23.47
C GLY A 21 -1.31 3.95 22.02
N ILE A 22 -2.12 4.28 21.01
CA ILE A 22 -1.69 4.36 19.60
C ILE A 22 -1.60 5.84 19.18
N GLY A 23 -0.42 6.26 18.73
CA GLY A 23 -0.10 7.69 18.54
C GLY A 23 -0.82 8.40 17.38
N SER A 24 -1.42 7.65 16.44
CA SER A 24 -2.22 8.23 15.36
C SER A 24 -3.40 7.33 15.01
N GLU A 25 -4.44 7.94 14.45
CA GLU A 25 -5.60 7.21 13.98
C GLU A 25 -5.25 6.30 12.81
N PHE A 26 -6.04 5.25 12.62
CA PHE A 26 -5.86 4.30 11.53
C PHE A 26 -7.21 3.74 11.06
N PRO A 27 -7.32 3.28 9.81
CA PRO A 27 -8.59 2.90 9.24
C PRO A 27 -9.05 1.52 9.75
N ALA A 28 -10.35 1.39 9.96
CA ALA A 28 -11.07 0.14 9.99
C ALA A 28 -12.12 0.15 8.89
N VAL A 29 -12.09 -0.88 8.06
CA VAL A 29 -13.04 -1.04 6.95
C VAL A 29 -14.02 -2.14 7.27
N LEU A 30 -15.31 -1.84 7.18
CA LEU A 30 -16.40 -2.80 7.25
C LEU A 30 -16.84 -3.11 5.83
N ARG A 31 -16.90 -4.39 5.47
CA ARG A 31 -17.36 -4.86 4.16
C ARG A 31 -18.70 -5.55 4.30
N LYS A 32 -19.61 -5.27 3.37
CA LYS A 32 -20.88 -5.98 3.27
C LYS A 32 -20.60 -7.40 2.78
N THR A 33 -21.14 -8.41 3.44
CA THR A 33 -21.08 -9.81 3.03
C THR A 33 -22.26 -10.17 2.13
N ALA A 34 -22.18 -11.28 1.40
CA ALA A 34 -23.26 -11.76 0.53
C ALA A 34 -24.63 -11.91 1.23
N ASP A 35 -24.65 -12.19 2.54
CA ASP A 35 -25.85 -12.28 3.37
C ASP A 35 -26.37 -10.92 3.88
N GLY A 36 -25.73 -9.82 3.48
CA GLY A 36 -26.09 -8.45 3.82
C GLY A 36 -25.55 -7.94 5.17
N ALA A 37 -24.84 -8.76 5.95
CA ALA A 37 -24.17 -8.32 7.17
C ALA A 37 -22.91 -7.48 6.86
N TYR A 38 -22.39 -6.76 7.85
CA TYR A 38 -21.11 -6.05 7.74
C TYR A 38 -20.05 -6.73 8.61
N LYS A 39 -18.86 -6.99 8.04
CA LYS A 39 -17.71 -7.57 8.75
C LYS A 39 -16.48 -6.70 8.61
N VAL A 40 -15.67 -6.64 9.67
CA VAL A 40 -14.39 -5.92 9.68
C VAL A 40 -13.37 -6.62 8.78
N ASP A 41 -12.64 -5.86 7.98
CA ASP A 41 -11.40 -6.31 7.32
C ASP A 41 -10.28 -6.42 8.36
N TRP A 42 -10.21 -7.59 8.99
CA TRP A 42 -9.27 -7.85 10.08
C TRP A 42 -7.81 -7.78 9.66
N GLU A 43 -7.49 -8.11 8.40
CA GLU A 43 -6.13 -8.05 7.91
C GLU A 43 -5.67 -6.59 7.77
N LEU A 44 -6.48 -5.73 7.15
CA LEU A 44 -6.19 -4.28 7.10
C LEU A 44 -6.10 -3.70 8.50
N PHE A 45 -7.03 -4.09 9.38
CA PHE A 45 -7.05 -3.61 10.77
C PHE A 45 -5.75 -3.97 11.50
N VAL A 46 -5.28 -5.21 11.41
CA VAL A 46 -4.03 -5.65 12.05
C VAL A 46 -2.82 -4.96 11.41
N ASP A 47 -2.74 -4.90 10.08
CA ASP A 47 -1.66 -4.22 9.35
C ASP A 47 -1.46 -2.79 9.88
N CYS A 48 -2.57 -2.07 10.07
CA CYS A 48 -2.55 -0.67 10.48
C CYS A 48 -2.39 -0.47 11.99
N LYS A 49 -3.16 -1.20 12.80
CA LYS A 49 -3.09 -1.13 14.26
C LYS A 49 -1.68 -1.45 14.75
N ASP A 50 -1.07 -2.49 14.21
CA ASP A 50 0.24 -2.96 14.65
C ASP A 50 1.40 -2.32 13.87
N ARG A 51 1.11 -1.39 12.96
CA ARG A 51 2.08 -0.64 12.16
C ARG A 51 3.05 -1.58 11.43
N LEU A 52 2.54 -2.66 10.84
CA LEU A 52 3.36 -3.74 10.30
C LEU A 52 4.32 -3.27 9.20
N PHE A 53 3.88 -2.35 8.32
CA PHE A 53 4.77 -1.76 7.31
C PHE A 53 5.89 -0.91 7.93
N GLY A 54 5.55 -0.13 8.96
CA GLY A 54 6.52 0.69 9.71
C GLY A 54 7.58 -0.19 10.40
N LYS A 55 7.14 -1.26 11.06
CA LYS A 55 8.02 -2.26 11.70
C LYS A 55 8.88 -2.97 10.69
N PHE A 56 8.28 -3.42 9.58
CA PHE A 56 8.99 -4.09 8.50
C PHE A 56 10.16 -3.24 8.07
N ARG A 57 9.97 -1.96 7.75
CA ARG A 57 11.03 -1.03 7.32
C ARG A 57 12.22 -0.95 8.29
N THR A 58 11.97 -0.92 9.59
CA THR A 58 13.03 -0.80 10.61
C THR A 58 13.62 -2.13 11.04
N SER A 59 13.00 -3.25 10.68
CA SER A 59 13.48 -4.57 11.04
C SER A 59 14.72 -4.97 10.22
N SER A 60 15.53 -5.85 10.81
CA SER A 60 16.62 -6.55 10.13
C SER A 60 16.14 -7.77 9.35
N GLU A 61 14.83 -8.04 9.36
CA GLU A 61 14.27 -9.22 8.71
C GLU A 61 14.49 -9.16 7.21
N THR A 62 14.94 -10.28 6.68
CA THR A 62 15.20 -10.50 5.26
C THR A 62 14.12 -11.42 4.72
N GLY A 63 13.25 -10.90 3.85
CA GLY A 63 12.25 -11.70 3.15
C GLY A 63 11.11 -10.83 2.64
N PRO A 64 10.29 -11.37 1.72
CA PRO A 64 9.16 -10.65 1.19
C PRO A 64 8.00 -10.59 2.21
N ALA A 65 7.28 -9.47 2.26
CA ALA A 65 6.09 -9.29 3.09
C ALA A 65 4.99 -8.53 2.34
N ASN A 66 3.73 -8.75 2.73
CA ASN A 66 2.57 -8.14 2.09
C ASN A 66 2.08 -6.95 2.91
N PHE A 67 1.73 -5.85 2.24
CA PHE A 67 1.20 -4.66 2.90
C PHE A 67 0.11 -4.01 2.05
N ARG A 68 -0.97 -3.58 2.71
CA ARG A 68 -1.95 -2.64 2.14
C ARG A 68 -1.37 -1.22 2.18
N LEU A 69 -1.19 -0.62 1.02
CA LEU A 69 -0.54 0.68 0.84
C LEU A 69 -1.33 1.51 -0.17
N VAL A 70 -1.23 2.82 -0.02
CA VAL A 70 -1.58 3.80 -1.06
C VAL A 70 -0.34 4.00 -1.92
N MET A 71 -0.48 3.84 -3.24
CA MET A 71 0.61 3.88 -4.20
C MET A 71 0.35 4.92 -5.29
N GLN A 72 1.37 5.69 -5.67
CA GLN A 72 1.31 6.65 -6.76
C GLN A 72 2.58 6.60 -7.61
N ARG A 73 2.45 6.69 -8.94
CA ARG A 73 3.61 6.86 -9.84
C ARG A 73 4.34 8.14 -9.47
N TYR A 74 5.67 8.06 -9.30
CA TYR A 74 6.45 9.21 -8.86
C TYR A 74 7.87 9.19 -9.43
N SER A 75 8.50 10.37 -9.46
CA SER A 75 9.93 10.48 -9.74
C SER A 75 10.73 10.22 -8.46
N TYR A 76 11.79 9.45 -8.55
CA TYR A 76 12.64 9.20 -7.40
C TYR A 76 13.48 10.44 -7.03
N TRP A 77 13.49 10.77 -5.74
CA TRP A 77 14.25 11.90 -5.17
C TRP A 77 15.01 11.52 -3.88
N GLY A 78 15.40 10.24 -3.72
CA GLY A 78 16.19 9.81 -2.57
C GLY A 78 17.64 10.31 -2.61
N ASP A 79 18.30 10.28 -1.45
CA ASP A 79 19.64 10.85 -1.25
C ASP A 79 20.71 10.20 -2.15
N ASP A 80 20.55 8.90 -2.44
CA ASP A 80 21.45 8.08 -3.27
C ASP A 80 21.11 8.11 -4.77
N ARG A 81 20.22 9.02 -5.19
CA ARG A 81 19.79 9.13 -6.60
C ARG A 81 20.95 9.32 -7.57
N LYS A 82 22.01 10.04 -7.19
CA LYS A 82 23.14 10.32 -8.09
C LYS A 82 23.96 9.06 -8.38
N GLU A 83 23.97 8.13 -7.44
CA GLU A 83 24.70 6.87 -7.49
C GLU A 83 23.86 5.74 -8.12
N PHE A 84 22.54 5.90 -8.14
CA PHE A 84 21.58 4.93 -8.66
C PHE A 84 21.55 4.91 -10.21
N LYS A 85 22.61 4.36 -10.82
CA LYS A 85 22.84 4.38 -12.28
C LYS A 85 21.84 3.58 -13.11
N ASP A 86 21.28 2.52 -12.56
CA ASP A 86 20.32 1.62 -13.22
C ASP A 86 18.86 2.00 -12.93
N ILE A 87 18.61 3.19 -12.36
CA ILE A 87 17.25 3.64 -12.03
C ILE A 87 16.31 3.68 -13.24
N ASP A 88 16.86 3.94 -14.43
CA ASP A 88 16.11 3.99 -15.67
C ASP A 88 15.58 2.61 -16.11
N ASP A 89 16.04 1.51 -15.49
CA ASP A 89 15.49 0.16 -15.72
C ASP A 89 14.25 -0.12 -14.85
N TYR A 90 13.88 0.82 -13.95
CA TYR A 90 12.81 0.66 -12.99
C TYR A 90 11.73 1.75 -13.12
N LEU A 91 10.51 1.36 -12.77
CA LEU A 91 9.43 2.26 -12.43
C LEU A 91 9.50 2.53 -10.92
N CYS A 92 9.67 3.80 -10.53
CA CYS A 92 9.50 4.27 -9.16
C CYS A 92 8.04 4.60 -8.79
N TYR A 93 7.62 4.18 -7.62
CA TYR A 93 6.35 4.54 -7.03
C TYR A 93 6.57 5.08 -5.63
N LYS A 94 5.84 6.12 -5.26
CA LYS A 94 5.73 6.55 -3.87
C LYS A 94 4.64 5.71 -3.21
N VAL A 95 4.92 5.20 -2.01
CA VAL A 95 3.95 4.44 -1.22
C VAL A 95 3.89 4.97 0.20
N GLU A 96 2.69 4.90 0.77
CA GLU A 96 2.42 5.19 2.17
C GLU A 96 1.41 4.19 2.71
N PRO A 97 1.48 3.83 3.99
CA PRO A 97 0.39 3.08 4.60
C PRO A 97 -0.85 3.96 4.72
N PRO A 98 -2.06 3.39 4.89
CA PRO A 98 -3.31 4.15 4.95
C PRO A 98 -3.51 4.83 6.31
N TYR A 99 -2.43 5.28 6.94
CA TYR A 99 -2.39 6.03 8.19
C TYR A 99 -1.23 7.04 8.12
N PRO A 100 -1.35 8.21 8.76
CA PRO A 100 -0.28 9.20 8.76
C PRO A 100 0.92 8.64 9.53
N ASP A 101 2.10 8.66 8.92
CA ASP A 101 3.39 8.44 9.58
C ASP A 101 4.56 8.55 8.60
N TYR A 102 4.43 7.93 7.43
CA TYR A 102 5.60 7.61 6.62
C TYR A 102 5.26 7.37 5.14
N GLU A 103 6.09 7.93 4.25
CA GLU A 103 6.11 7.60 2.83
C GLU A 103 7.50 7.11 2.41
N THR A 104 7.54 6.30 1.35
CA THR A 104 8.79 5.80 0.77
C THR A 104 8.67 5.51 -0.70
N PHE A 105 9.79 5.09 -1.30
CA PHE A 105 9.86 4.67 -2.69
C PHE A 105 9.96 3.15 -2.80
N VAL A 106 9.18 2.59 -3.73
CA VAL A 106 9.30 1.21 -4.19
C VAL A 106 9.61 1.18 -5.67
N PHE A 107 10.31 0.14 -6.10
CA PHE A 107 10.78 -0.01 -7.47
C PHE A 107 10.19 -1.26 -8.12
N VAL A 108 9.85 -1.14 -9.40
CA VAL A 108 9.30 -2.23 -10.22
C VAL A 108 10.15 -2.32 -11.49
N PRO A 109 10.75 -3.46 -11.84
CA PRO A 109 11.48 -3.61 -13.09
C PRO A 109 10.56 -3.35 -14.29
N LYS A 110 10.96 -2.48 -15.23
CA LYS A 110 10.11 -2.06 -16.37
C LYS A 110 9.61 -3.23 -17.23
N ASP A 111 10.44 -4.25 -17.42
CA ASP A 111 10.13 -5.41 -18.27
C ASP A 111 9.38 -6.52 -17.52
N SER A 112 8.97 -6.29 -16.27
CA SER A 112 8.26 -7.30 -15.49
C SER A 112 6.76 -7.35 -15.82
N ALA A 113 6.15 -8.53 -15.63
CA ALA A 113 4.70 -8.67 -15.68
C ALA A 113 3.96 -7.81 -14.64
N VAL A 114 4.65 -7.47 -13.53
CA VAL A 114 4.14 -6.57 -12.49
C VAL A 114 4.02 -5.14 -13.04
N ALA A 115 5.05 -4.63 -13.74
CA ALA A 115 5.01 -3.31 -14.38
C ALA A 115 3.83 -3.16 -15.34
N GLN A 116 3.62 -4.17 -16.20
CA GLN A 116 2.49 -4.18 -17.15
C GLN A 116 1.12 -4.13 -16.47
N LYS A 117 0.98 -4.74 -15.29
CA LYS A 117 -0.26 -4.68 -14.50
C LYS A 117 -0.44 -3.31 -13.85
N ILE A 118 0.60 -2.75 -13.23
CA ILE A 118 0.50 -1.46 -12.53
C ILE A 118 0.14 -0.34 -13.48
N GLU A 119 0.74 -0.29 -14.67
CA GLU A 119 0.50 0.77 -15.64
C GLU A 119 -0.96 0.86 -16.11
N GLN A 120 -1.78 -0.19 -15.90
CA GLN A 120 -3.22 -0.17 -16.20
C GLN A 120 -4.03 0.72 -15.23
N PHE A 121 -3.52 0.95 -14.01
CA PHE A 121 -4.28 1.64 -12.95
C PHE A 121 -3.45 2.55 -12.05
N ALA A 122 -2.13 2.66 -12.24
CA ALA A 122 -1.28 3.65 -11.56
C ALA A 122 -0.16 4.19 -12.49
N SER A 123 -0.48 4.50 -13.74
CA SER A 123 0.45 5.18 -14.66
C SER A 123 0.64 6.66 -14.30
N TRP A 124 1.53 7.34 -15.03
CA TRP A 124 1.82 8.75 -14.79
C TRP A 124 0.59 9.65 -14.96
N GLY A 125 0.37 10.56 -14.01
CA GLY A 125 -0.73 11.52 -14.01
C GLY A 125 -2.00 10.99 -13.35
N MET A 126 -2.03 9.71 -12.97
CA MET A 126 -3.18 9.12 -12.32
C MET A 126 -3.16 9.36 -10.80
N PRO A 127 -4.35 9.38 -10.15
CA PRO A 127 -4.44 9.50 -8.71
C PRO A 127 -3.74 8.33 -8.01
N ALA A 128 -3.41 8.53 -6.73
CA ALA A 128 -2.94 7.44 -5.89
C ALA A 128 -4.03 6.35 -5.76
N VAL A 129 -3.61 5.11 -5.59
CA VAL A 129 -4.49 3.94 -5.54
C VAL A 129 -4.16 3.04 -4.36
N ASP A 130 -5.19 2.45 -3.76
CA ASP A 130 -5.01 1.37 -2.79
C ASP A 130 -4.55 0.10 -3.49
N VAL A 131 -3.52 -0.54 -2.94
CA VAL A 131 -2.94 -1.79 -3.44
C VAL A 131 -2.47 -2.67 -2.28
N VAL A 132 -2.49 -3.98 -2.47
CA VAL A 132 -1.72 -4.91 -1.65
C VAL A 132 -0.43 -5.21 -2.40
N LEU A 133 0.71 -4.83 -1.83
CA LEU A 133 2.03 -5.08 -2.42
C LEU A 133 2.78 -6.15 -1.64
N LYS A 134 3.32 -7.14 -2.36
CA LYS A 134 4.37 -8.00 -1.83
C LYS A 134 5.71 -7.32 -2.09
N LEU A 135 6.37 -6.88 -1.03
CA LEU A 135 7.61 -6.11 -1.08
C LEU A 135 8.78 -6.92 -0.55
N GLU A 136 9.94 -6.78 -1.19
CA GLU A 136 11.21 -7.34 -0.74
C GLU A 136 12.30 -6.27 -0.73
N ARG A 137 13.28 -6.40 0.16
CA ARG A 137 14.49 -5.57 0.14
C ARG A 137 15.50 -6.13 -0.83
N LYS A 138 15.94 -5.31 -1.78
CA LYS A 138 17.03 -5.65 -2.71
C LYS A 138 18.17 -4.66 -2.54
N THR A 139 19.40 -5.18 -2.51
CA THR A 139 20.60 -4.35 -2.67
C THR A 139 20.79 -4.07 -4.16
N PHE A 140 20.85 -2.79 -4.52
CA PHE A 140 21.08 -2.33 -5.89
C PHE A 140 22.59 -2.22 -6.18
N ALA A 141 22.94 -2.02 -7.46
CA ALA A 141 24.33 -2.02 -7.91
C ALA A 141 25.22 -0.99 -7.20
N HIS A 142 24.64 0.11 -6.74
CA HIS A 142 25.33 1.16 -5.96
C HIS A 142 25.41 0.90 -4.46
N GLY A 143 24.95 -0.27 -3.99
CA GLY A 143 25.09 -0.73 -2.61
C GLY A 143 23.95 -0.33 -1.67
N ALA A 144 23.03 0.56 -2.09
CA ALA A 144 21.86 0.89 -1.28
C ALA A 144 20.82 -0.23 -1.31
N LYS A 145 20.05 -0.35 -0.22
CA LYS A 145 18.91 -1.26 -0.13
C LYS A 145 17.61 -0.50 -0.39
N HIS A 146 16.88 -0.93 -1.41
CA HIS A 146 15.56 -0.39 -1.74
C HIS A 146 14.48 -1.48 -1.71
N LEU A 147 13.23 -1.05 -1.62
CA LEU A 147 12.08 -1.93 -1.70
C LEU A 147 11.73 -2.21 -3.17
N VAL A 148 11.53 -3.47 -3.50
CA VAL A 148 11.12 -3.94 -4.83
C VAL A 148 9.77 -4.63 -4.73
N VAL A 149 8.89 -4.33 -5.66
CA VAL A 149 7.58 -5.00 -5.77
C VAL A 149 7.75 -6.34 -6.45
N ILE A 150 7.40 -7.40 -5.73
CA ILE A 150 7.45 -8.79 -6.21
C ILE A 150 6.13 -9.19 -6.86
N SER A 151 5.02 -8.80 -6.25
CA SER A 151 3.67 -8.99 -6.78
C SER A 151 2.74 -7.93 -6.23
N LEU A 152 1.59 -7.77 -6.88
CA LEU A 152 0.56 -6.84 -6.44
C LEU A 152 -0.83 -7.43 -6.61
N GLU A 153 -1.73 -6.95 -5.78
CA GLU A 153 -3.17 -7.12 -5.95
C GLU A 153 -3.83 -5.75 -5.82
N LYS A 154 -4.67 -5.39 -6.79
CA LYS A 154 -5.55 -4.24 -6.63
C LYS A 154 -6.76 -4.74 -5.84
N PRO A 155 -6.98 -4.30 -4.59
CA PRO A 155 -8.15 -4.69 -3.84
C PRO A 155 -9.38 -4.30 -4.64
N ILE A 156 -10.18 -5.31 -4.97
CA ILE A 156 -11.52 -5.11 -5.50
C ILE A 156 -12.39 -4.90 -4.26
N TRP A 157 -12.84 -3.67 -4.05
CA TRP A 157 -13.81 -3.33 -3.02
C TRP A 157 -15.20 -3.77 -3.49
N VAL A 158 -15.38 -5.07 -3.69
CA VAL A 158 -16.66 -5.68 -4.02
C VAL A 158 -16.91 -6.78 -2.99
N ALA A 159 -18.14 -6.85 -2.48
CA ALA A 159 -18.56 -7.92 -1.59
C ALA A 159 -18.31 -9.28 -2.28
N PRO A 160 -17.64 -10.25 -1.61
CA PRO A 160 -17.61 -11.63 -2.10
C PRO A 160 -19.00 -12.25 -2.14
#